data_AF-W2SXM9-F1
#
_entry.id   AF-W2SXM9-F1
#
_cell.length_a   1.000
_cell.length_b   1.000
_cell.length_c   1.000
_cell.angle_alpha   90.00
_cell.angle_beta   90.00
_cell.angle_gamma   90.00
#
_symmetry.space_group_name_H-M   'P 1'
#
loop_
_entity.id
_entity.type
_entity.pdbx_description
1 polymer ?
#
loop_
_entity_poly.entity_id
_entity_poly.type
_entity_poly.pdbx_seq_one_letter_code
_entity_poly.pdbx_strand_id
1 'polypeptide(L)'
;MLGPLTRWDSDKFLSKGFSHALAATQPDLVIFLGDLFDEGLEASETEIQWTVSRFFDVFDSPFPKIFISGDNDVGGEAEPVQSHLTTRFSHIFINSFPNSHKLFDRLSLTEVNLMNGEVTSILDSSLLPSLNLIFSHVPFAIPSYHDPNNFIKTLQPDLILSAHDHK
;
A
#
# COMPACT_ATOMS: atom_id res chain seq x y z
N MET A 1 21.61 -19.92 10.69
CA MET A 1 22.77 -19.09 10.27
C MET A 1 22.63 -18.46 8.88
N LEU A 2 21.74 -18.94 7.98
CA LEU A 2 21.54 -18.34 6.65
C LEU A 2 20.69 -17.07 6.63
N GLY A 3 19.81 -16.89 7.63
CA GLY A 3 18.84 -15.78 7.67
C GLY A 3 19.39 -14.37 7.45
N PRO A 4 20.50 -13.96 8.10
CA PRO A 4 21.07 -12.64 7.86
C PRO A 4 21.58 -12.44 6.42
N LEU A 5 22.17 -13.47 5.81
CA LEU A 5 22.66 -13.42 4.43
C LEU A 5 21.52 -13.36 3.42
N THR A 6 20.48 -14.18 3.60
CA THR A 6 19.32 -14.19 2.71
C THR A 6 18.59 -12.84 2.73
N ARG A 7 18.42 -12.25 3.92
CA ARG A 7 17.83 -10.92 4.05
C ARG A 7 18.66 -9.83 3.40
N TRP A 8 19.97 -9.84 3.63
CA TRP A 8 20.87 -8.89 2.99
C TRP A 8 20.82 -8.97 1.47
N ASP A 9 20.78 -10.19 0.91
CA ASP A 9 20.69 -10.40 -0.54
C ASP A 9 19.35 -9.90 -1.10
N SER A 10 18.23 -10.24 -0.46
CA SER A 10 16.89 -9.75 -0.82
C SER A 10 16.82 -8.21 -0.77
N ASP A 11 17.30 -7.59 0.32
CA ASP A 11 17.30 -6.13 0.48
C ASP A 11 18.10 -5.46 -0.65
N LYS A 12 19.26 -6.03 -1.01
CA LYS A 12 20.06 -5.53 -2.12
C LYS A 12 19.37 -5.67 -3.47
N PHE A 13 18.72 -6.80 -3.71
CA PHE A 13 17.99 -7.06 -4.95
C PHE A 13 16.85 -6.06 -5.12
N LEU A 14 16.03 -5.88 -4.08
CA LEU A 14 14.91 -4.95 -4.05
C LEU A 14 15.36 -3.50 -4.23
N SER A 15 16.34 -3.05 -3.44
CA SER A 15 16.84 -1.67 -3.49
C SER A 15 17.41 -1.32 -4.87
N LYS A 16 18.14 -2.25 -5.50
CA LYS A 16 18.66 -2.06 -6.85
C LYS A 16 17.54 -2.02 -7.90
N GLY A 17 16.56 -2.92 -7.82
CA GLY A 17 15.41 -2.93 -8.72
C GLY A 17 14.60 -1.65 -8.62
N PHE A 18 14.31 -1.22 -7.40
CA PHE A 18 13.60 0.02 -7.13
C PHE A 18 14.36 1.24 -7.66
N SER A 19 15.66 1.34 -7.40
CA SER A 19 16.51 2.42 -7.93
C SER A 19 16.48 2.49 -9.46
N HIS A 20 16.54 1.34 -10.14
CA HIS A 20 16.43 1.29 -11.61
C HIS A 20 15.05 1.73 -12.10
N ALA A 21 13.97 1.31 -11.44
CA ALA A 21 12.62 1.74 -11.78
C ALA A 21 12.47 3.27 -11.65
N LEU A 22 12.91 3.85 -10.52
CA LEU A 22 12.88 5.29 -10.30
C LEU A 22 13.71 6.07 -11.33
N ALA A 23 14.90 5.58 -11.67
CA ALA A 23 15.75 6.22 -12.67
C ALA A 23 15.11 6.21 -14.07
N ALA A 24 14.37 5.14 -14.40
CA ALA A 24 13.72 4.98 -15.70
C ALA A 24 12.41 5.77 -15.81
N THR A 25 11.62 5.87 -14.74
CA THR A 25 10.28 6.45 -14.78
C THR A 25 10.21 7.90 -14.27
N GLN A 26 11.11 8.31 -13.37
CA GLN A 26 11.09 9.63 -12.71
C GLN A 26 9.68 10.00 -12.22
N PRO A 27 9.08 9.20 -11.31
CA PRO A 27 7.65 9.29 -11.01
C PRO A 27 7.31 10.52 -10.18
N ASP A 28 6.09 11.03 -10.31
CA ASP A 28 5.57 12.07 -9.40
C ASP A 28 5.10 11.49 -8.05
N LEU A 29 4.80 10.19 -8.01
CA LEU A 29 4.28 9.47 -6.86
C LEU A 29 4.64 7.98 -6.97
N VAL A 30 5.00 7.36 -5.83
CA VAL A 30 5.15 5.92 -5.68
C VAL A 30 4.00 5.37 -4.83
N ILE A 31 3.42 4.25 -5.23
CA ILE A 31 2.30 3.62 -4.53
C ILE A 31 2.70 2.20 -4.16
N PHE A 32 2.62 1.87 -2.87
CA PHE A 32 2.81 0.54 -2.34
C PHE A 32 1.46 -0.07 -1.98
N LEU A 33 1.13 -1.20 -2.62
CA LEU A 33 -0.20 -1.81 -2.58
C LEU A 33 -0.34 -2.89 -1.50
N GLY A 34 0.34 -2.75 -0.36
CA GLY A 34 0.31 -3.71 0.75
C GLY A 34 1.46 -4.70 0.75
N ASP A 35 1.49 -5.52 1.81
CA ASP A 35 2.54 -6.49 2.15
C ASP A 35 3.91 -5.84 2.22
N LEU A 36 3.99 -4.80 3.07
CA LEU A 36 5.20 -4.02 3.27
C LEU A 36 6.15 -4.69 4.27
N PHE A 37 5.59 -5.48 5.18
CA PHE A 37 6.33 -6.32 6.11
C PHE A 37 5.53 -7.58 6.46
N ASP A 38 6.26 -8.63 6.82
CA ASP A 38 5.66 -9.89 7.25
C ASP A 38 5.34 -9.90 8.75
N GLU A 39 4.50 -10.85 9.15
CA GLU A 39 4.19 -11.19 10.55
C GLU A 39 3.53 -10.04 11.34
N GLY A 40 2.79 -9.15 10.70
CA GLY A 40 2.17 -8.02 11.38
C GLY A 40 1.25 -8.40 12.54
N LEU A 41 0.64 -9.58 12.51
CA LEU A 41 -0.22 -10.06 13.59
C LEU A 41 0.56 -10.55 14.81
N GLU A 42 1.73 -11.15 14.60
CA GLU A 42 2.43 -11.95 15.61
C GLU A 42 3.72 -11.29 16.12
N ALA A 43 4.37 -10.47 15.27
CA ALA A 43 5.64 -9.84 15.57
C ALA A 43 5.55 -8.89 16.77
N SER A 44 6.58 -8.94 17.62
CA SER A 44 6.76 -7.98 18.70
C SER A 44 7.02 -6.57 18.17
N GLU A 45 6.81 -5.54 19.00
CA GLU A 45 7.09 -4.15 18.61
C GLU A 45 8.54 -3.95 18.13
N THR A 46 9.50 -4.68 18.70
CA THR A 46 10.92 -4.60 18.30
C THR A 46 11.15 -5.22 16.92
N GLU A 47 10.49 -6.34 16.61
CA GLU A 47 10.55 -6.97 15.29
C GLU A 47 9.90 -6.09 14.23
N ILE A 48 8.74 -5.51 14.55
CA ILE A 48 8.06 -4.54 13.69
C ILE A 48 8.97 -3.34 13.40
N GLN A 49 9.54 -2.70 14.42
CA GLN A 49 10.44 -1.56 14.25
C GLN A 49 11.64 -1.91 13.36
N TRP A 50 12.21 -3.10 13.55
CA TRP A 50 13.35 -3.56 12.76
C TRP A 50 12.96 -3.81 11.29
N THR A 51 11.84 -4.49 11.01
CA THR A 51 11.40 -4.74 9.64
C THR A 51 10.99 -3.45 8.93
N VAL A 52 10.33 -2.54 9.63
CA VAL A 52 9.97 -1.20 9.12
C VAL A 52 11.21 -0.38 8.78
N SER A 53 12.24 -0.37 9.65
CA SER A 53 13.51 0.31 9.35
C SER A 53 14.12 -0.23 8.07
N ARG A 54 14.13 -1.55 7.89
CA ARG A 54 14.66 -2.19 6.67
C ARG A 54 13.85 -1.81 5.44
N PHE A 55 12.52 -1.78 5.53
CA PHE A 55 11.67 -1.35 4.43
C PHE A 55 12.03 0.07 3.97
N PHE A 56 12.14 1.01 4.90
CA PHE A 56 12.49 2.39 4.55
C PHE A 56 13.92 2.53 4.03
N ASP A 57 14.88 1.72 4.49
CA ASP A 57 16.24 1.69 3.93
C ASP A 57 16.26 1.14 2.49
N VAL A 58 15.46 0.11 2.19
CA VAL A 58 15.39 -0.51 0.86
C VAL A 58 14.70 0.40 -0.15
N PHE A 59 13.62 1.05 0.25
CA PHE A 59 12.75 1.87 -0.60
C PHE A 59 12.91 3.38 -0.39
N ASP A 60 14.08 3.82 0.10
CA ASP A 60 14.39 5.24 0.28
C ASP A 60 14.38 5.97 -1.08
N SER A 61 13.68 7.11 -1.12
CA SER A 61 13.62 7.97 -2.30
C SER A 61 13.03 9.34 -1.98
N PRO A 62 13.35 10.39 -2.76
CA PRO A 62 12.78 11.72 -2.56
C PRO A 62 11.34 11.85 -3.05
N PHE A 63 10.80 10.83 -3.71
CA PHE A 63 9.45 10.87 -4.27
C PHE A 63 8.40 10.64 -3.18
N PRO A 64 7.27 11.37 -3.23
CA PRO A 64 6.11 11.11 -2.38
C PRO A 64 5.65 9.65 -2.50
N LYS A 65 5.09 9.13 -1.41
CA LYS A 65 4.68 7.73 -1.29
C LYS A 65 3.27 7.62 -0.71
N ILE A 66 2.47 6.73 -1.28
CA ILE A 66 1.23 6.22 -0.70
C ILE A 66 1.44 4.76 -0.32
N PHE A 67 0.94 4.39 0.84
CA PHE A 67 0.95 3.06 1.41
C PHE A 67 -0.49 2.67 1.75
N ILE A 68 -0.88 1.47 1.34
CA ILE A 68 -2.06 0.77 1.85
C ILE A 68 -1.60 -0.54 2.47
N SER A 69 -2.38 -1.12 3.37
CA SER A 69 -2.01 -2.38 4.04
C SER A 69 -2.44 -3.61 3.24
N GLY A 70 -1.61 -4.65 3.25
CA GLY A 70 -1.94 -6.01 2.83
C GLY A 70 -2.23 -6.94 4.00
N ASP A 71 -2.50 -8.21 3.72
CA ASP A 71 -2.84 -9.20 4.74
C ASP A 71 -1.65 -9.53 5.65
N ASN A 72 -0.41 -9.49 5.15
CA ASN A 72 0.76 -9.71 6.01
C ASN A 72 1.00 -8.56 7.00
N ASP A 73 0.52 -7.36 6.68
CA ASP A 73 0.68 -6.16 7.53
C ASP A 73 -0.34 -6.11 8.68
N VAL A 74 -1.61 -6.51 8.42
CA VAL A 74 -2.75 -6.29 9.33
C VAL A 74 -3.71 -7.48 9.50
N GLY A 75 -3.45 -8.60 8.82
CA GLY A 75 -4.31 -9.78 8.78
C GLY A 75 -5.39 -9.69 7.70
N GLY A 76 -6.23 -10.72 7.65
CA GLY A 76 -7.35 -10.79 6.70
C GLY A 76 -7.32 -11.99 5.75
N GLU A 77 -6.32 -12.88 5.86
CA GLU A 77 -6.28 -14.12 5.08
C GLU A 77 -7.11 -15.23 5.74
N ALA A 78 -6.79 -15.59 7.00
CA ALA A 78 -7.49 -16.63 7.75
C ALA A 78 -8.32 -16.08 8.92
N GLU A 79 -7.88 -14.96 9.47
CA GLU A 79 -8.46 -14.27 10.62
C GLU A 79 -9.02 -12.90 10.21
N PRO A 80 -10.00 -12.36 10.96
CA PRO A 80 -10.51 -11.03 10.68
C PRO A 80 -9.45 -9.96 10.97
N VAL A 81 -9.39 -8.93 10.13
CA VAL A 81 -8.58 -7.73 10.37
C VAL A 81 -9.01 -7.07 11.68
N GLN A 82 -8.04 -6.77 12.55
CA GLN A 82 -8.28 -6.07 13.81
C GLN A 82 -7.94 -4.60 13.68
N SER A 83 -8.83 -3.72 14.15
CA SER A 83 -8.70 -2.25 13.99
C SER A 83 -7.41 -1.65 14.60
N HIS A 84 -6.87 -2.28 15.64
CA HIS A 84 -5.61 -1.84 16.23
C HIS A 84 -4.41 -2.09 15.31
N LEU A 85 -4.47 -3.09 14.42
CA LEU A 85 -3.41 -3.38 13.44
C LEU A 85 -3.43 -2.39 12.28
N THR A 86 -4.61 -2.05 11.74
CA THR A 86 -4.76 -0.99 10.73
C THR A 86 -4.39 0.38 11.28
N THR A 87 -4.69 0.65 12.56
CA THR A 87 -4.24 1.86 13.26
C THR A 87 -2.72 1.90 13.44
N ARG A 88 -2.10 0.77 13.81
CA ARG A 88 -0.63 0.68 13.91
C ARG A 88 0.02 0.93 12.54
N PHE A 89 -0.52 0.32 11.48
CA PHE A 89 -0.04 0.49 10.12
C PHE A 89 -0.06 1.96 9.69
N SER A 90 -1.19 2.66 9.87
CA SER A 90 -1.31 4.08 9.45
C SER A 90 -0.44 5.04 10.25
N HIS A 91 -0.05 4.69 11.48
CA HIS A 91 0.94 5.46 12.25
C HIS A 91 2.38 5.24 11.78
N ILE A 92 2.69 4.07 11.21
CA ILE A 92 4.03 3.74 10.71
C ILE A 92 4.21 4.26 9.28
N PHE A 93 3.23 4.00 8.42
CA PHE A 93 3.29 4.28 6.99
C PHE A 93 2.44 5.50 6.65
N ILE A 94 3.05 6.67 6.78
CA ILE A 94 2.37 7.95 6.55
C ILE A 94 2.40 8.30 5.06
N ASN A 95 1.22 8.47 4.47
CA ASN A 95 1.06 8.94 3.10
C ASN A 95 1.60 10.36 2.92
N SER A 96 2.30 10.59 1.81
CA SER A 96 2.88 11.88 1.44
C SER A 96 2.52 12.25 0.01
N PHE A 97 2.42 13.55 -0.24
CA PHE A 97 1.99 14.10 -1.52
C PHE A 97 2.92 15.22 -1.96
N PRO A 98 3.02 15.50 -3.28
CA PRO A 98 3.75 16.66 -3.75
C PRO A 98 3.06 17.97 -3.29
N ASN A 99 3.86 18.97 -2.87
CA ASN A 99 3.35 20.23 -2.32
C ASN A 99 2.45 21.03 -3.28
N SER A 100 2.65 20.91 -4.59
CA SER A 100 1.77 21.50 -5.60
C SER A 100 1.96 20.78 -6.93
N HIS A 101 0.94 20.08 -7.39
CA HIS A 101 1.02 19.40 -8.68
C HIS A 101 -0.37 19.30 -9.31
N LYS A 102 -0.55 19.98 -10.46
CA LYS A 102 -1.86 20.17 -11.12
C LYS A 102 -2.61 18.88 -11.44
N LEU A 103 -1.89 17.76 -11.54
CA LEU A 103 -2.51 16.44 -11.71
C LEU A 103 -3.34 16.06 -10.48
N PHE A 104 -2.78 16.24 -9.28
CA PHE A 104 -3.40 15.79 -8.02
C PHE A 104 -4.62 16.62 -7.65
N ASP A 105 -4.71 17.87 -8.11
CA ASP A 105 -5.92 18.68 -7.98
C ASP A 105 -7.13 18.05 -8.69
N ARG A 106 -6.90 17.11 -9.60
CA ARG A 106 -7.91 16.38 -10.37
C ARG A 106 -7.97 14.89 -10.01
N LEU A 107 -7.28 14.44 -8.96
CA LEU A 107 -7.31 13.04 -8.52
C LEU A 107 -8.15 12.92 -7.26
N SER A 108 -9.05 11.93 -7.25
CA SER A 108 -9.57 11.36 -6.01
C SER A 108 -8.90 10.00 -5.81
N LEU A 109 -8.30 9.78 -4.65
CA LEU A 109 -7.61 8.54 -4.29
C LEU A 109 -8.31 7.94 -3.08
N THR A 110 -8.79 6.71 -3.23
CA THR A 110 -9.49 5.98 -2.17
C THR A 110 -8.83 4.63 -1.93
N GLU A 111 -8.54 4.30 -0.68
CA GLU A 111 -8.23 2.94 -0.28
C GLU A 111 -9.52 2.19 0.02
N VAL A 112 -9.64 0.98 -0.53
CA VAL A 112 -10.67 0.01 -0.15
C VAL A 112 -9.97 -1.23 0.38
N ASN A 113 -10.10 -1.47 1.68
CA ASN A 113 -9.60 -2.70 2.29
C ASN A 113 -10.70 -3.77 2.18
N LEU A 114 -10.60 -4.64 1.18
CA LEU A 114 -11.59 -5.71 0.96
C LEU A 114 -11.56 -6.80 2.04
N MET A 115 -10.55 -6.84 2.89
CA MET A 115 -10.41 -7.82 3.98
C MET A 115 -11.31 -7.49 5.17
N ASN A 116 -11.70 -6.23 5.34
CA ASN A 116 -12.60 -5.77 6.41
C ASN A 116 -13.73 -4.84 5.95
N GLY A 117 -13.74 -4.46 4.68
CA GLY A 117 -14.72 -3.56 4.08
C GLY A 117 -14.54 -2.08 4.42
N GLU A 118 -13.40 -1.68 5.03
CA GLU A 118 -13.11 -0.28 5.32
C GLU A 118 -12.78 0.50 4.05
N VAL A 119 -13.23 1.75 4.01
CA VAL A 119 -12.98 2.70 2.92
C VAL A 119 -12.37 3.96 3.51
N THR A 120 -11.19 4.33 3.00
CA THR A 120 -10.45 5.51 3.47
C THR A 120 -10.20 6.45 2.29
N SER A 121 -10.70 7.69 2.38
CA SER A 121 -10.28 8.73 1.43
C SER A 121 -8.84 9.15 1.75
N ILE A 122 -7.96 8.96 0.76
CA ILE A 122 -6.54 9.34 0.83
C ILE A 122 -6.36 10.77 0.32
N LEU A 123 -7.07 11.12 -0.77
CA LEU A 123 -7.03 12.44 -1.39
C LEU A 123 -8.38 12.69 -2.07
N ASP A 124 -8.97 13.86 -1.84
CA ASP A 124 -10.15 14.30 -2.56
C ASP A 124 -9.77 15.33 -3.64
N SER A 125 -10.31 15.15 -4.84
CA SER A 125 -10.11 16.11 -5.93
C SER A 125 -10.67 17.48 -5.59
N SER A 126 -9.94 18.54 -5.92
CA SER A 126 -10.38 19.93 -5.74
C SER A 126 -10.97 20.54 -7.03
N LEU A 127 -10.76 19.88 -8.18
CA LEU A 127 -11.21 20.34 -9.49
C LEU A 127 -12.00 19.27 -10.25
N LEU A 128 -12.85 19.73 -11.17
CA LEU A 128 -13.61 18.88 -12.11
C LEU A 128 -13.16 19.13 -13.57
N PRO A 129 -13.23 18.13 -14.47
CA PRO A 129 -13.46 16.72 -14.15
C PRO A 129 -12.30 16.13 -13.32
N SER A 130 -12.63 15.15 -12.48
CA SER A 130 -11.70 14.39 -11.64
C SER A 130 -11.56 12.97 -12.15
N LEU A 131 -10.41 12.35 -11.88
CA LEU A 131 -10.15 10.94 -12.09
C LEU A 131 -10.16 10.23 -10.73
N ASN A 132 -11.02 9.23 -10.59
CA ASN A 132 -11.24 8.50 -9.34
C ASN A 132 -10.48 7.16 -9.35
N LEU A 133 -9.44 7.07 -8.52
CA LEU A 133 -8.60 5.89 -8.38
C LEU A 133 -8.92 5.18 -7.07
N ILE A 134 -9.07 3.86 -7.15
CA ILE A 134 -9.13 2.99 -5.99
C ILE A 134 -7.84 2.19 -5.87
N PHE A 135 -7.32 2.11 -4.66
CA PHE A 135 -6.23 1.20 -4.28
C PHE A 135 -6.81 0.12 -3.37
N SER A 136 -6.41 -1.12 -3.60
CA SER A 136 -6.74 -2.24 -2.72
C SER A 136 -5.66 -3.29 -2.80
N HIS A 137 -5.25 -3.89 -1.68
CA HIS A 137 -4.27 -4.98 -1.74
C HIS A 137 -4.87 -6.18 -2.48
N VAL A 138 -6.04 -6.63 -2.03
CA VAL A 138 -6.79 -7.73 -2.63
C VAL A 138 -7.42 -7.29 -3.97
N PRO A 139 -7.29 -8.09 -5.05
CA PRO A 139 -7.99 -7.82 -6.29
C PRO A 139 -9.52 -7.89 -6.16
N PHE A 140 -10.21 -6.88 -6.71
CA PHE A 140 -11.67 -6.85 -6.81
C PHE A 140 -12.28 -8.03 -7.60
N ALA A 141 -11.46 -8.76 -8.37
CA ALA A 141 -11.87 -9.94 -9.09
C ALA A 141 -12.06 -11.18 -8.18
N ILE A 142 -11.65 -11.12 -6.90
CA ILE A 142 -11.76 -12.23 -5.94
C ILE A 142 -13.07 -12.08 -5.13
N PRO A 143 -14.09 -12.91 -5.38
CA PRO A 143 -15.42 -12.72 -4.80
C PRO A 143 -15.55 -13.18 -3.35
N SER A 144 -14.52 -13.81 -2.76
CA SER A 144 -14.55 -14.30 -1.37
C SER A 144 -14.39 -13.19 -0.33
N TYR A 145 -13.97 -12.00 -0.74
CA TYR A 145 -13.81 -10.83 0.14
C TYR A 145 -15.06 -9.93 0.15
N HIS A 146 -15.03 -8.85 0.92
CA HIS A 146 -16.18 -7.93 1.06
C HIS A 146 -16.64 -7.38 -0.29
N ASP A 147 -17.96 -7.42 -0.54
CA ASP A 147 -18.63 -7.27 -1.86
C ASP A 147 -18.00 -6.24 -2.82
N PRO A 148 -17.09 -6.67 -3.72
CA PRO A 148 -16.39 -5.79 -4.64
C PRO A 148 -17.34 -5.06 -5.60
N ASN A 149 -18.48 -5.69 -5.95
CA ASN A 149 -19.46 -5.10 -6.86
C ASN A 149 -20.19 -3.92 -6.21
N ASN A 150 -20.45 -4.00 -4.91
CA ASN A 150 -21.05 -2.88 -4.19
C ASN A 150 -20.10 -1.68 -4.17
N PHE A 151 -18.82 -1.89 -3.89
CA PHE A 151 -17.82 -0.82 -3.93
C PHE A 151 -17.68 -0.20 -5.32
N ILE A 152 -17.65 -0.99 -6.39
CA ILE A 152 -17.61 -0.46 -7.77
C ILE A 152 -18.84 0.41 -8.06
N LYS A 153 -20.04 -0.04 -7.66
CA LYS A 153 -21.29 0.71 -7.90
C LYS A 153 -21.35 2.00 -7.10
N THR A 154 -20.90 1.98 -5.85
CA THR A 154 -20.98 3.13 -4.94
C THR A 154 -19.88 4.15 -5.19
N LEU A 155 -18.64 3.68 -5.36
CA LEU A 155 -17.49 4.55 -5.50
C LEU A 155 -17.27 4.98 -6.95
N GLN A 156 -17.78 4.24 -7.94
CA GLN A 156 -17.65 4.56 -9.37
C GLN A 156 -16.19 4.88 -9.78
N PRO A 157 -15.24 3.95 -9.57
CA PRO A 157 -13.85 4.18 -9.93
C PRO A 157 -13.65 4.26 -11.45
N ASP A 158 -12.75 5.13 -11.86
CA ASP A 158 -12.23 5.14 -13.23
C ASP A 158 -11.10 4.12 -13.40
N LEU A 159 -10.33 3.88 -12.33
CA LEU A 159 -9.24 2.90 -12.29
C LEU A 159 -9.15 2.25 -10.91
N ILE A 160 -8.90 0.93 -10.91
CA ILE A 160 -8.60 0.16 -9.69
C ILE A 160 -7.19 -0.42 -9.86
N LEU A 161 -6.33 -0.21 -8.86
CA LEU A 161 -5.02 -0.85 -8.78
C LEU A 161 -5.01 -1.84 -7.61
N SER A 162 -4.61 -3.08 -7.88
CA SER A 162 -4.54 -4.16 -6.88
C SER A 162 -3.30 -5.04 -6.99
N ALA A 163 -3.01 -5.79 -5.92
CA ALA A 163 -1.83 -6.63 -5.74
C ALA A 163 -2.20 -8.05 -5.28
N HIS A 164 -1.52 -8.58 -4.24
CA HIS A 164 -1.72 -9.89 -3.59
C HIS A 164 -1.37 -11.15 -4.42
N ASP A 165 -1.60 -11.16 -5.73
CA ASP A 165 -1.53 -12.38 -6.55
C ASP A 165 -0.12 -12.99 -6.74
N HIS A 166 0.96 -12.23 -6.48
CA HIS A 166 2.37 -12.65 -6.61
C HIS A 166 2.71 -13.31 -7.97
N LYS A 167 2.09 -12.84 -9.06
CA LYS A 167 2.24 -13.36 -10.43
C LYS A 167 3.05 -12.44 -11.33
#